data_AF-A0A939XKT1-F1
#
_entry.id   AF-A0A939XKT1-F1
#
_cell.length_a   1.000
_cell.length_b   1.000
_cell.length_c   1.000
_cell.angle_alpha   90.00
_cell.angle_beta   90.00
_cell.angle_gamma   90.00
#
_symmetry.space_group_name_H-M   'P 1'
#
loop_
_entity.id
_entity.type
_entity.pdbx_description
1 polymer ?
#
loop_
_entity_poly.entity_id
_entity_poly.type
_entity_poly.pdbx_seq_one_letter_code
_entity_poly.pdbx_strand_id
1 'polypeptide(L)'
;MKDFFGSVIEFVKGHLVPVIAGAVVLIVGVVCLIVFLPGGKGSETPVSTVIESDTLPTTPVPTEVPTPTPEPAAPTATPTPEPEPVDPSHEGEVISVLDGTWVPEEVAQKRPYAVMFNNIGVANPQSGIGDAKILYEALAEGGITRLMGVFEGLTEESSCKDRIGSVRSAR
;
A
#
# COMPACT_ATOMS: atom_id res chain seq x y z
N MET A 1 54.93 1.54 5.51
CA MET A 1 53.65 1.06 4.93
C MET A 1 52.43 1.33 5.82
N LYS A 2 52.61 1.59 7.13
CA LYS A 2 51.51 1.95 8.05
C LYS A 2 51.07 3.42 7.94
N ASP A 3 51.96 4.32 7.51
CA ASP A 3 51.66 5.77 7.46
C ASP A 3 50.89 6.19 6.20
N PHE A 4 51.00 5.42 5.12
CA PHE A 4 50.27 5.67 3.87
C PHE A 4 48.77 5.35 4.01
N PHE A 5 48.43 4.24 4.67
CA PHE A 5 47.04 3.87 4.94
C PHE A 5 46.37 4.82 5.94
N GLY A 6 47.09 5.32 6.95
CA GLY A 6 46.55 6.31 7.88
C GLY A 6 46.18 7.64 7.21
N SER A 7 47.03 8.13 6.30
CA SER A 7 46.78 9.39 5.58
C SER A 7 45.59 9.30 4.62
N VAL A 8 45.38 8.16 3.96
CA VAL A 8 44.21 7.92 3.09
C VAL A 8 42.91 7.86 3.90
N ILE A 9 42.94 7.24 5.08
CA ILE A 9 41.75 7.14 5.96
C ILE A 9 41.35 8.52 6.50
N GLU A 10 42.32 9.33 6.92
CA GLU A 10 42.05 10.70 7.39
C GLU A 10 41.61 11.63 6.27
N PHE A 11 42.10 11.44 5.04
CA PHE A 11 41.62 12.17 3.85
C PHE A 11 40.15 11.82 3.52
N VAL A 12 39.79 10.54 3.57
CA VAL A 12 38.40 10.06 3.37
C VAL A 12 37.49 10.61 4.47
N LYS A 13 37.89 10.59 5.73
CA LYS A 13 37.09 11.17 6.83
C LYS A 13 36.91 12.69 6.70
N GLY A 14 37.95 13.42 6.28
CA GLY A 14 37.94 14.87 6.19
C GLY A 14 37.09 15.45 5.06
N HIS A 15 36.93 14.72 3.94
CA HIS A 15 36.20 15.22 2.76
C HIS A 15 34.94 14.40 2.42
N LEU A 16 34.94 13.08 2.60
CA LEU A 16 33.81 12.24 2.21
C LEU A 16 32.64 12.33 3.21
N VAL A 17 32.95 12.36 4.51
CA VAL A 17 31.93 12.46 5.58
C VAL A 17 31.14 13.76 5.51
N PRO A 18 31.74 14.97 5.38
CA PRO A 18 30.96 16.20 5.26
C PRO A 18 30.17 16.29 3.94
N VAL A 19 30.65 15.69 2.85
CA VAL A 19 29.91 15.64 1.58
C VAL A 19 28.68 14.74 1.69
N ILE A 20 28.80 13.57 2.32
CA ILE A 20 27.67 12.67 2.56
C ILE A 20 26.66 13.31 3.53
N ALA A 21 27.14 13.92 4.62
CA ALA A 21 26.27 14.63 5.57
C ALA A 21 25.52 15.79 4.90
N GLY A 22 26.20 16.58 4.06
CA GLY A 22 25.58 17.66 3.29
C GLY A 22 24.52 17.16 2.30
N ALA A 23 24.79 16.06 1.59
CA ALA A 23 23.83 15.45 0.68
C ALA A 23 22.57 14.93 1.40
N VAL A 24 22.72 14.31 2.58
CA VAL A 24 21.59 13.82 3.38
C VAL A 24 20.72 14.97 3.89
N VAL A 25 21.32 16.07 4.35
CA VAL A 25 20.57 17.27 4.79
C VAL A 25 19.79 17.90 3.62
N LEU A 26 20.38 17.93 2.42
CA LEU A 26 19.74 18.48 1.23
C LEU A 26 18.56 17.60 0.78
N ILE A 27 18.72 16.27 0.81
CA ILE A 27 17.65 15.31 0.47
C ILE A 27 16.49 15.41 1.47
N VAL A 28 16.78 15.42 2.78
CA VAL A 28 15.74 15.57 3.82
C VAL A 28 15.04 16.93 3.72
N GLY A 29 15.78 18.00 3.41
CA GLY A 29 15.20 19.33 3.19
C GLY A 29 14.24 19.40 2.00
N VAL A 30 14.59 18.76 0.88
CA VAL A 30 13.74 18.72 -0.33
C VAL A 30 12.49 17.86 -0.11
N VAL A 31 12.62 16.72 0.60
CA VAL A 31 11.48 15.86 0.94
C VAL A 31 10.50 16.60 1.87
N CYS A 32 10.99 17.34 2.86
CA CYS A 32 10.14 18.20 3.69
C CYS A 32 9.44 19.29 2.87
N LEU A 33 10.08 19.87 1.85
CA LEU A 33 9.46 20.90 1.01
C LEU A 33 8.29 20.36 0.17
N ILE A 34 8.37 19.10 -0.28
CA ILE A 34 7.33 18.45 -1.10
C ILE A 34 6.12 18.05 -0.24
N VAL A 35 6.34 17.63 1.01
CA VAL A 35 5.27 17.23 1.93
C VAL A 35 4.46 18.43 2.47
N PHE A 36 5.02 19.65 2.44
CA PHE A 36 4.38 20.87 2.94
C PHE A 36 3.85 21.81 1.84
N LEU A 37 3.63 21.33 0.61
CA LEU A 37 2.87 22.09 -0.39
C LEU A 37 1.35 22.05 -0.05
N PRO A 38 0.69 23.19 0.21
CA PRO A 38 -0.76 23.21 0.40
C PRO A 38 -1.45 22.89 -0.93
N GLY A 39 -2.17 21.76 -0.95
CA GLY A 39 -2.94 21.29 -2.10
C GLY A 39 -3.91 22.34 -2.63
N GLY A 40 -3.69 22.76 -3.88
CA GLY A 40 -4.57 23.67 -4.62
C GLY A 40 -5.93 23.04 -4.86
N LYS A 41 -6.98 23.82 -4.55
CA LYS A 41 -8.40 23.54 -4.81
C LYS A 41 -8.66 23.19 -6.28
N GLY A 42 -9.13 21.98 -6.54
CA GLY A 42 -9.83 21.63 -7.78
C GLY A 42 -11.31 21.95 -7.66
N SER A 43 -11.80 22.80 -8.57
CA SER A 43 -13.20 23.21 -8.75
C SER A 43 -13.92 22.31 -9.77
N GLU A 44 -15.25 22.24 -9.67
CA GLU A 44 -16.18 21.20 -10.14
C GLU A 44 -16.60 21.24 -11.64
N THR A 45 -16.77 20.04 -12.25
CA THR A 45 -17.81 19.49 -13.20
C THR A 45 -18.28 20.27 -14.47
N PRO A 46 -19.12 19.75 -15.44
CA PRO A 46 -19.69 18.40 -15.72
C PRO A 46 -19.70 17.89 -17.22
N VAL A 47 -19.91 16.58 -17.37
CA VAL A 47 -20.72 15.72 -18.30
C VAL A 47 -21.29 16.20 -19.68
N SER A 48 -21.06 15.33 -20.69
CA SER A 48 -21.80 14.94 -21.95
C SER A 48 -22.03 15.91 -23.14
N THR A 49 -21.74 15.42 -24.37
CA THR A 49 -22.71 15.11 -25.47
C THR A 49 -21.99 14.63 -26.75
N VAL A 50 -22.51 13.56 -27.37
CA VAL A 50 -22.19 13.00 -28.70
C VAL A 50 -23.02 13.70 -29.78
N ILE A 51 -22.46 14.09 -30.94
CA ILE A 51 -23.06 13.97 -32.30
C ILE A 51 -21.95 13.97 -33.38
N GLU A 52 -22.07 13.01 -34.29
CA GLU A 52 -21.37 12.75 -35.56
C GLU A 52 -22.09 13.44 -36.74
N SER A 53 -21.38 14.06 -37.69
CA SER A 53 -21.73 14.09 -39.12
C SER A 53 -20.75 14.92 -39.99
N ASP A 54 -20.04 14.20 -40.86
CA ASP A 54 -19.94 14.40 -42.32
C ASP A 54 -19.23 15.64 -42.94
N THR A 55 -18.10 15.41 -43.63
CA THR A 55 -17.92 15.49 -45.11
C THR A 55 -16.44 15.64 -45.52
N LEU A 56 -15.98 14.74 -46.42
CA LEU A 56 -14.76 14.81 -47.26
C LEU A 56 -15.12 15.48 -48.62
N PRO A 57 -14.22 15.76 -49.60
CA PRO A 57 -12.79 15.42 -49.73
C PRO A 57 -11.89 16.60 -50.23
N THR A 58 -10.56 16.39 -50.36
CA THR A 58 -9.79 16.62 -51.63
C THR A 58 -8.26 16.54 -51.42
N THR A 59 -7.66 15.56 -52.14
CA THR A 59 -6.33 15.50 -52.78
C THR A 59 -5.06 15.08 -51.99
N PRO A 60 -4.15 14.28 -52.62
CA PRO A 60 -3.16 13.44 -51.94
C PRO A 60 -1.69 13.88 -52.11
N VAL A 61 -0.84 13.41 -51.16
CA VAL A 61 0.58 12.96 -51.31
C VAL A 61 1.63 14.08 -51.52
N PRO A 62 2.82 14.06 -50.85
CA PRO A 62 3.68 12.88 -50.74
C PRO A 62 4.28 12.50 -49.37
N THR A 63 4.56 11.20 -49.33
CA THR A 63 5.38 10.39 -48.44
C THR A 63 6.80 10.94 -48.22
N GLU A 64 7.22 11.05 -46.95
CA GLU A 64 8.61 10.95 -46.55
C GLU A 64 8.73 10.02 -45.33
N VAL A 65 9.58 8.99 -45.43
CA VAL A 65 10.00 8.05 -44.37
C VAL A 65 11.45 7.65 -44.72
N PRO A 66 12.38 7.39 -43.78
CA PRO A 66 12.55 7.83 -42.39
C PRO A 66 13.94 8.48 -42.15
N THR A 67 14.16 9.06 -40.97
CA THR A 67 15.52 9.28 -40.41
C THR A 67 15.63 8.46 -39.10
N PRO A 68 16.68 7.64 -38.89
CA PRO A 68 16.82 6.84 -37.68
C PRO A 68 17.26 7.73 -36.50
N THR A 69 16.43 7.79 -35.46
CA THR A 69 16.82 8.30 -34.15
C THR A 69 17.61 7.22 -33.39
N PRO A 70 18.78 7.52 -32.79
CA PRO A 70 19.49 6.56 -31.96
C PRO A 70 18.74 6.32 -30.65
N GLU A 71 18.49 5.05 -30.36
CA GLU A 71 17.89 4.49 -29.15
C GLU A 71 18.82 4.65 -27.93
N PRO A 72 18.40 5.33 -26.84
CA PRO A 72 19.15 5.33 -25.58
C PRO A 72 19.05 3.98 -24.86
N ALA A 73 20.20 3.48 -24.44
CA ALA A 73 20.44 2.15 -23.86
C ALA A 73 19.50 1.74 -22.71
N ALA A 74 19.11 0.47 -22.73
CA ALA A 74 18.32 -0.19 -21.68
C ALA A 74 19.02 -0.14 -20.30
N PRO A 75 18.28 0.04 -19.19
CA PRO A 75 18.84 -0.04 -17.85
C PRO A 75 19.24 -1.47 -17.50
N THR A 76 20.46 -1.64 -17.01
CA THR A 76 20.97 -2.89 -16.42
C THR A 76 20.10 -3.29 -15.22
N ALA A 77 19.50 -4.48 -15.27
CA ALA A 77 18.72 -5.04 -14.17
C ALA A 77 19.62 -5.26 -12.94
N THR A 78 19.24 -4.66 -11.81
CA THR A 78 19.76 -5.01 -10.48
C THR A 78 19.28 -6.41 -10.12
N PRO A 79 20.13 -7.33 -9.60
CA PRO A 79 19.69 -8.65 -9.20
C PRO A 79 18.65 -8.53 -8.08
N THR A 80 17.45 -9.05 -8.34
CA THR A 80 16.41 -9.27 -7.34
C THR A 80 16.97 -10.25 -6.28
N PRO A 81 16.88 -9.94 -4.97
CA PRO A 81 17.29 -10.88 -3.95
C PRO A 81 16.47 -12.17 -4.08
N GLU A 82 17.17 -13.30 -4.15
CA GLU A 82 16.56 -14.63 -4.16
C GLU A 82 15.85 -14.85 -2.82
N PRO A 83 14.56 -15.23 -2.81
CA PRO A 83 13.81 -15.39 -1.57
C PRO A 83 14.40 -16.55 -0.76
N GLU A 84 14.69 -16.30 0.52
CA GLU A 84 15.06 -17.36 1.45
C GLU A 84 13.93 -18.41 1.54
N PRO A 85 14.26 -19.71 1.60
CA PRO A 85 13.27 -20.77 1.70
C PRO A 85 12.53 -20.64 3.04
N VAL A 86 11.24 -20.33 2.96
CA VAL A 86 10.32 -20.35 4.11
C VAL A 86 10.13 -21.82 4.52
N ASP A 87 10.57 -22.17 5.72
CA ASP A 87 10.32 -23.49 6.31
C ASP A 87 8.80 -23.68 6.50
N PRO A 88 8.15 -24.65 5.84
CA PRO A 88 6.71 -24.87 5.90
C PRO A 88 6.27 -25.66 7.14
N SER A 89 7.12 -25.77 8.16
CA SER A 89 6.79 -26.43 9.43
C SER A 89 5.66 -25.68 10.16
N HIS A 90 4.47 -26.29 10.20
CA HIS A 90 3.30 -25.83 10.97
C HIS A 90 3.28 -26.44 12.39
N GLU A 91 4.45 -26.65 13.00
CA GLU A 91 4.54 -27.21 14.35
C GLU A 91 3.88 -26.27 15.38
N GLY A 92 2.87 -26.77 16.10
CA GLY A 92 2.11 -25.99 17.08
C GLY A 92 0.94 -25.18 16.50
N GLU A 93 0.69 -25.28 15.20
CA GLU A 93 -0.46 -24.69 14.53
C GLU A 93 -1.52 -25.74 14.20
N VAL A 94 -2.78 -25.30 14.15
CA VAL A 94 -3.90 -26.10 13.70
C VAL A 94 -4.70 -25.31 12.66
N ILE A 95 -5.50 -26.02 11.87
CA ILE A 95 -6.37 -25.40 10.87
C ILE A 95 -7.55 -24.73 11.59
N SER A 96 -7.74 -23.43 11.35
CA SER A 96 -8.89 -22.65 11.78
C SER A 96 -10.19 -23.26 11.26
N VAL A 97 -11.19 -23.35 12.14
CA VAL A 97 -12.53 -23.80 11.76
C VAL A 97 -13.30 -22.70 11.00
N LEU A 98 -12.88 -21.44 11.12
CA LEU A 98 -13.59 -20.30 10.54
C LEU A 98 -13.21 -20.04 9.07
N ASP A 99 -11.92 -20.07 8.75
CA ASP A 99 -11.41 -19.70 7.42
C ASP A 99 -10.45 -20.73 6.80
N GLY A 100 -10.09 -21.79 7.53
CA GLY A 100 -9.18 -22.82 7.05
C GLY A 100 -7.69 -22.43 7.04
N THR A 101 -7.31 -21.30 7.63
CA THR A 101 -5.90 -20.86 7.76
C THR A 101 -5.19 -21.55 8.92
N TRP A 102 -3.86 -21.65 8.87
CA TRP A 102 -3.06 -22.11 10.00
C TRP A 102 -3.02 -21.02 11.07
N VAL A 103 -3.37 -21.40 12.29
CA VAL A 103 -3.36 -20.52 13.46
C VAL A 103 -2.77 -21.28 14.65
N PRO A 104 -2.18 -20.57 15.64
CA PRO A 104 -1.71 -21.22 16.86
C PRO A 104 -2.83 -22.01 17.53
N GLU A 105 -2.52 -23.20 18.05
CA GLU A 105 -3.51 -24.08 18.71
C GLU A 105 -4.28 -23.35 19.83
N GLU A 106 -3.60 -22.47 20.56
CA GLU A 106 -4.22 -21.65 21.62
C GLU A 106 -5.25 -20.64 21.11
N VAL A 107 -5.19 -20.21 19.85
CA VAL A 107 -6.15 -19.31 19.23
C VAL A 107 -7.36 -20.09 18.73
N ALA A 108 -7.13 -21.23 18.05
CA ALA A 108 -8.20 -22.08 17.56
C ALA A 108 -9.10 -22.65 18.66
N GLN A 109 -8.55 -22.87 19.87
CA GLN A 109 -9.32 -23.33 21.03
C GLN A 109 -10.13 -22.21 21.71
N LYS A 110 -9.89 -20.93 21.38
CA LYS A 110 -10.63 -19.80 21.97
C LYS A 110 -12.01 -19.65 21.33
N ARG A 111 -12.95 -19.13 22.12
CA ARG A 111 -14.31 -18.84 21.64
C ARG A 111 -14.28 -17.63 20.69
N PRO A 112 -14.82 -17.74 19.47
CA PRO A 112 -14.87 -16.62 18.54
C PRO A 112 -15.68 -15.44 19.07
N TYR A 113 -15.29 -14.24 18.65
CA TYR A 113 -15.95 -12.97 18.97
C TYR A 113 -16.73 -12.47 17.75
N ALA A 114 -17.95 -12.03 17.95
CA ALA A 114 -18.75 -11.40 16.89
C ALA A 114 -18.95 -9.92 17.22
N VAL A 115 -18.57 -9.04 16.29
CA VAL A 115 -18.69 -7.58 16.44
C VAL A 115 -19.49 -6.99 15.30
N MET A 116 -20.46 -6.14 15.64
CA MET A 116 -21.32 -5.46 14.69
C MET A 116 -20.74 -4.08 14.35
N PHE A 117 -20.29 -3.94 13.11
CA PHE A 117 -19.76 -2.71 12.56
C PHE A 117 -20.84 -1.90 11.84
N ASN A 118 -20.65 -0.59 11.91
CA ASN A 118 -21.35 0.34 11.05
C ASN A 118 -20.89 0.20 9.58
N ASN A 119 -21.78 0.47 8.63
CA ASN A 119 -21.45 0.54 7.19
C ASN A 119 -21.87 1.86 6.52
N ILE A 120 -22.17 2.91 7.30
CA ILE A 120 -22.43 4.24 6.73
C ILE A 120 -21.12 4.91 6.31
N GLY A 121 -21.15 5.72 5.24
CA GLY A 121 -19.96 6.38 4.71
C GLY A 121 -19.17 7.23 5.72
N VAL A 122 -19.85 7.90 6.66
CA VAL A 122 -19.19 8.73 7.69
C VAL A 122 -18.43 7.92 8.75
N ALA A 123 -18.66 6.61 8.80
CA ALA A 123 -18.02 5.70 9.73
C ALA A 123 -16.86 4.90 9.11
N ASN A 124 -16.57 5.15 7.83
CA ASN A 124 -15.47 4.55 7.11
C ASN A 124 -14.22 5.43 7.23
N PRO A 125 -13.02 4.83 7.33
CA PRO A 125 -12.75 3.40 7.46
C PRO A 125 -13.00 2.85 8.88
N GLN A 126 -13.46 1.60 8.97
CA GLN A 126 -13.58 0.87 10.23
C GLN A 126 -12.19 0.44 10.75
N SER A 127 -11.99 0.51 12.06
CA SER A 127 -10.82 -0.02 12.79
C SER A 127 -10.98 -1.51 13.09
N GLY A 128 -9.94 -2.28 12.78
CA GLY A 128 -9.85 -3.70 13.15
C GLY A 128 -10.75 -4.65 12.34
N ILE A 129 -11.51 -4.15 11.36
CA ILE A 129 -12.39 -5.01 10.54
C ILE A 129 -11.61 -6.02 9.68
N GLY A 130 -10.36 -5.70 9.32
CA GLY A 130 -9.51 -6.53 8.46
C GLY A 130 -9.06 -7.85 9.11
N ASP A 131 -9.10 -7.95 10.44
CA ASP A 131 -8.73 -9.18 11.14
C ASP A 131 -9.91 -10.17 11.28
N ALA A 132 -11.10 -9.80 10.81
CA ALA A 132 -12.26 -10.68 10.86
C ALA A 132 -12.05 -11.86 9.90
N LYS A 133 -12.24 -13.08 10.39
CA LYS A 133 -12.14 -14.31 9.59
C LYS A 133 -13.37 -14.53 8.71
N ILE A 134 -14.54 -14.10 9.20
CA ILE A 134 -15.79 -14.14 8.45
C ILE A 134 -16.46 -12.76 8.60
N LEU A 135 -16.98 -12.24 7.49
CA LEU A 135 -17.74 -11.00 7.47
C LEU A 135 -19.13 -11.26 6.87
N TYR A 136 -20.18 -11.03 7.66
CA TYR A 136 -21.55 -11.06 7.18
C TYR A 136 -22.05 -9.64 6.92
N GLU A 137 -22.70 -9.41 5.79
CA GLU A 137 -23.44 -8.19 5.53
C GLU A 137 -24.95 -8.48 5.55
N ALA A 138 -25.70 -7.69 6.31
CA ALA A 138 -27.15 -7.82 6.38
C ALA A 138 -27.82 -6.45 6.32
N LEU A 139 -28.99 -6.40 5.68
CA LEU A 139 -29.86 -5.23 5.71
C LEU A 139 -30.34 -5.00 7.14
N ALA A 140 -30.32 -3.74 7.52
CA ALA A 140 -30.73 -3.30 8.84
C ALA A 140 -31.90 -2.32 8.70
N GLU A 141 -31.82 -1.12 9.26
CA GLU A 141 -32.87 -0.10 9.14
C GLU A 141 -32.61 0.87 7.99
N GLY A 142 -33.69 1.35 7.36
CA GLY A 142 -33.62 2.46 6.39
C GLY A 142 -32.83 2.17 5.11
N GLY A 143 -32.67 0.90 4.73
CA GLY A 143 -31.92 0.50 3.53
C GLY A 143 -30.39 0.55 3.69
N ILE A 144 -29.90 0.71 4.93
CA ILE A 144 -28.49 0.68 5.27
C ILE A 144 -28.14 -0.74 5.76
N THR A 145 -26.95 -1.24 5.41
CA THR A 145 -26.44 -2.53 5.90
C THR A 145 -25.59 -2.37 7.16
N ARG A 146 -25.47 -3.46 7.91
CA ARG A 146 -24.53 -3.61 9.03
C ARG A 146 -23.62 -4.80 8.73
N LEU A 147 -22.37 -4.72 9.17
CA LEU A 147 -21.39 -5.79 8.97
C LEU A 147 -21.16 -6.52 10.29
N MET A 148 -21.26 -7.85 10.32
CA MET A 148 -20.86 -8.66 11.47
C MET A 148 -19.50 -9.31 11.17
N GLY A 149 -18.45 -8.86 11.85
CA GLY A 149 -17.14 -9.52 11.81
C GLY A 149 -17.05 -10.59 12.88
N VAL A 150 -16.67 -11.81 12.48
CA VAL A 150 -16.36 -12.92 13.37
C VAL A 150 -14.84 -13.10 13.44
N PHE A 151 -14.30 -13.00 14.65
CA PHE A 151 -12.88 -13.07 14.96
C PHE A 151 -12.59 -14.35 15.72
N GLU A 152 -11.55 -15.09 15.34
CA GLU A 152 -11.14 -16.30 16.06
C GLU A 152 -10.40 -15.97 17.37
N GLY A 153 -9.68 -14.85 17.40
CA GLY A 153 -9.02 -14.33 18.58
C GLY A 153 -8.61 -12.87 18.40
N LEU A 154 -8.35 -12.21 19.53
CA LEU A 154 -7.73 -10.89 19.58
C LEU A 154 -6.31 -11.10 20.11
N THR A 155 -5.37 -11.34 19.21
CA THR A 155 -3.97 -11.56 19.58
C THR A 155 -3.21 -10.25 19.60
N GLU A 156 -2.03 -10.27 20.21
CA GLU A 156 -1.14 -9.10 20.28
C GLU A 156 -0.68 -8.62 18.89
N GLU A 157 -0.70 -9.52 17.91
CA GLU A 157 -0.33 -9.27 16.51
C GLU A 157 -1.50 -8.76 15.67
N SER A 158 -2.73 -8.88 16.18
CA SER A 158 -3.92 -8.45 15.45
C SER A 158 -3.99 -6.92 15.40
N SER A 159 -4.26 -6.35 14.23
CA SER A 159 -4.46 -4.91 14.06
C SER A 159 -5.61 -4.34 14.92
N CYS A 160 -6.56 -5.20 15.29
CA CYS A 160 -7.71 -4.92 16.11
C CYS A 160 -7.42 -4.83 17.63
N LYS A 161 -6.19 -5.19 18.07
CA LYS A 161 -5.77 -5.18 19.49
C LYS A 161 -6.08 -3.85 20.18
N ASP A 162 -5.73 -2.74 19.52
CA ASP A 162 -5.87 -1.40 20.12
C ASP A 162 -7.31 -0.88 20.03
N ARG A 163 -7.98 -1.17 18.90
CA ARG A 163 -9.30 -0.61 18.62
C ARG A 163 -10.09 -1.45 17.61
N ILE A 164 -11.33 -1.76 18.01
CA ILE A 164 -12.36 -2.33 17.14
C ILE A 164 -13.52 -1.36 17.01
N GLY A 165 -13.90 -1.02 15.78
CA GLY A 165 -15.12 -0.24 15.53
C GLY A 165 -15.13 0.43 14.16
N SER A 166 -16.04 1.36 13.87
CA SER A 166 -17.11 1.82 14.74
C SER A 166 -18.17 0.73 14.98
N VAL A 167 -18.53 0.54 16.25
CA VAL A 167 -19.55 -0.43 16.65
C VAL A 167 -20.94 0.18 16.52
N ARG A 168 -21.92 -0.64 16.15
CA ARG A 168 -23.34 -0.29 16.12
C ARG A 168 -24.19 -1.37 16.76
N SER A 169 -25.46 -1.02 16.99
CA SER A 169 -26.47 -1.99 17.42
C SER A 169 -26.48 -3.22 16.51
N ALA A 170 -26.74 -4.37 17.11
CA ALA A 170 -26.77 -5.65 16.42
C ALA A 170 -28.03 -5.89 15.57
N ARG A 171 -28.97 -4.95 15.59
CA ARG A 171 -30.17 -4.93 14.76
C ARG A 171 -30.27 -3.58 14.09
#